data_AF-A0A7L0KAZ2-F1
#
_entry.id   AF-A0A7L0KAZ2-F1
#
_cell.length_a   1.000
_cell.length_b   1.000
_cell.length_c   1.000
_cell.angle_alpha   90.00
_cell.angle_beta   90.00
_cell.angle_gamma   90.00
#
_symmetry.space_group_name_H-M   'P 1'
#
loop_
_entity.id
_entity.type
_entity.pdbx_description
1 polymer ?
#
loop_
_entity_poly.entity_id
_entity_poly.type
_entity_poly.pdbx_seq_one_letter_code
_entity_poly.pdbx_strand_id
1 'polypeptide(L)' 'QSSTLQQPLFVHSRRYPYKCPECGVRFHRPYRLLMHRYHHTGEYPYKCQQCGRSFLLR' A
#
# COMPACT_ATOMS: atom_id res chain seq x y z
N GLN A 1 -19.33 27.78 20.92
CA GLN A 1 -18.71 26.45 20.97
C GLN A 1 -18.63 25.92 19.56
N SER A 2 -17.63 26.31 18.78
CA SER A 2 -17.58 25.98 17.35
C SER A 2 -16.14 25.88 16.90
N SER A 3 -15.57 24.68 17.01
CA SER A 3 -14.34 24.34 16.31
C SER A 3 -14.56 23.00 15.61
N THR A 4 -15.46 23.02 14.63
CA THR A 4 -15.73 21.88 13.76
C THR A 4 -14.43 21.53 13.03
N LEU A 5 -13.91 20.36 13.39
CA LEU A 5 -12.86 19.57 12.75
C LEU A 5 -12.54 19.97 11.30
N GLN A 6 -11.52 20.79 11.11
CA GLN A 6 -10.77 20.85 9.87
C GLN A 6 -9.32 20.48 10.17
N GLN A 7 -9.09 19.25 10.64
CA GLN A 7 -7.78 18.65 10.41
C GLN A 7 -7.66 18.50 8.89
N PRO A 8 -6.70 19.15 8.22
CA PRO A 8 -6.64 19.16 6.77
C PRO A 8 -6.56 17.72 6.27
N LEU A 9 -7.48 17.30 5.39
CA LEU A 9 -7.37 16.05 4.64
C LEU A 9 -5.99 15.89 3.95
N PHE A 10 -5.26 16.99 3.82
CA PHE A 10 -3.88 17.09 3.35
C PHE A 10 -2.86 16.32 4.21
N VAL A 11 -3.03 16.27 5.53
CA VAL A 11 -2.10 15.55 6.44
C VAL A 11 -2.27 14.04 6.31
N HIS A 12 -3.50 13.57 6.08
CA HIS A 12 -3.74 12.16 5.79
C HIS A 12 -3.12 11.77 4.44
N SER A 13 -3.37 12.50 3.35
CA SER A 13 -2.78 12.14 2.04
C SER A 13 -1.25 12.18 1.99
N ARG A 14 -0.59 13.05 2.77
CA ARG A 14 0.88 13.08 2.88
C ARG A 14 1.48 11.93 3.71
N ARG A 15 0.71 11.30 4.59
CA ARG A 15 1.17 10.17 5.43
C ARG A 15 1.15 8.82 4.71
N TYR A 16 0.44 8.73 3.59
CA TYR A 16 0.28 7.49 2.83
C TYR A 16 0.70 7.71 1.36
N PRO A 17 2.02 7.77 1.07
CA PRO A 17 2.53 8.04 -0.27
C PRO A 17 2.26 6.89 -1.25
N TYR A 18 2.00 5.68 -0.77
CA TYR A 18 1.82 4.50 -1.61
C TYR A 18 0.34 4.26 -1.89
N LYS A 19 -0.13 4.46 -3.12
CA LYS A 19 -1.54 4.26 -3.52
C LYS A 19 -1.70 2.95 -4.30
N CYS A 20 -2.74 2.17 -4.00
CA CYS A 20 -3.15 1.02 -4.79
C CYS A 20 -3.82 1.48 -6.10
N PRO A 21 -3.35 1.02 -7.27
CA PRO A 21 -3.94 1.40 -8.55
C PRO A 21 -5.32 0.78 -8.78
N GLU A 22 -5.63 -0.35 -8.15
CA GLU A 22 -6.84 -1.14 -8.42
C GLU A 22 -8.05 -0.65 -7.62
N CYS A 23 -7.86 -0.26 -6.36
CA CYS A 23 -8.94 0.20 -5.48
C CYS A 23 -8.71 1.61 -4.91
N GLY A 24 -7.56 2.23 -5.14
CA GLY A 24 -7.25 3.58 -4.67
C GLY A 24 -6.84 3.70 -3.20
N VAL A 25 -6.82 2.61 -2.42
CA VAL A 25 -6.42 2.60 -1.01
C VAL A 25 -4.95 3.05 -0.85
N ARG A 26 -4.66 3.85 0.18
CA ARG A 26 -3.32 4.40 0.43
C ARG A 26 -2.66 3.75 1.65
N PHE A 27 -1.36 3.52 1.55
CA PHE A 27 -0.50 2.90 2.55
C PHE A 27 0.71 3.80 2.86
N HIS A 28 1.21 3.71 4.10
CA HIS A 28 2.36 4.49 4.57
C HIS A 28 3.68 3.78 4.31
N ARG A 29 3.63 2.48 3.98
CA ARG A 29 4.80 1.65 3.68
C ARG A 29 4.56 0.84 2.40
N PRO A 30 5.61 0.62 1.59
CA PRO A 30 5.48 -0.08 0.32
C PRO A 30 5.13 -1.56 0.51
N TYR A 31 5.68 -2.24 1.51
CA TYR A 31 5.38 -3.66 1.75
C TYR A 31 3.89 -3.90 2.07
N ARG A 32 3.21 -2.95 2.72
CA ARG A 32 1.77 -3.06 2.99
C ARG A 32 0.96 -2.92 1.71
N LEU A 33 1.38 -2.02 0.81
CA LEU A 33 0.78 -1.91 -0.52
C LEU A 33 0.99 -3.18 -1.34
N LEU A 34 2.20 -3.74 -1.33
CA LEU A 34 2.53 -4.98 -2.04
C LEU A 34 1.68 -6.17 -1.54
N MET A 35 1.58 -6.35 -0.21
CA MET A 35 0.73 -7.39 0.38
C MET A 35 -0.75 -7.17 0.06
N HIS A 36 -1.21 -5.93 0.10
CA HIS A 36 -2.59 -5.61 -0.30
C HIS A 36 -2.84 -5.94 -1.77
N ARG A 37 -1.90 -5.60 -2.65
CA ARG A 37 -2.02 -5.86 -4.09
C ARG A 37 -2.02 -7.35 -4.42
N TYR A 38 -1.25 -8.15 -3.68
CA TYR A 38 -1.29 -9.60 -3.78
C TYR A 38 -2.69 -10.19 -3.53
N HIS A 39 -3.52 -9.57 -2.69
CA HIS A 39 -4.90 -10.05 -2.50
C HIS A 39 -5.77 -9.88 -3.75
N HIS A 40 -5.48 -8.87 -4.59
CA HIS A 40 -6.22 -8.66 -5.82
C HIS A 40 -5.69 -9.51 -6.98
N THR A 41 -4.37 -9.53 -7.18
CA THR A 41 -3.75 -10.17 -8.34
C THR A 41 -3.32 -11.61 -8.09
N GLY A 42 -3.09 -12.00 -6.83
CA GLY A 42 -2.49 -13.29 -6.48
C GLY A 42 -1.01 -13.40 -6.88
N GLU A 43 -0.38 -12.31 -7.34
CA GLU A 43 0.96 -12.33 -7.88
C GLU A 43 2.00 -11.86 -6.87
N TYR A 44 3.07 -12.66 -6.72
CA TYR A 44 4.27 -12.26 -6.00
C TYR A 44 5.28 -11.66 -6.99
N PRO A 45 5.65 -10.37 -6.85
CA PRO A 45 6.49 -9.69 -7.82
C PRO A 45 7.93 -10.18 -7.84
N TYR A 46 8.41 -10.79 -6.74
CA TYR A 46 9.75 -11.33 -6.67
C TYR A 46 9.69 -12.85 -6.61
N LYS A 47 10.34 -13.52 -7.56
CA LYS A 47 10.49 -14.98 -7.56
C LYS A 47 11.96 -15.32 -7.48
N CYS A 48 12.32 -16.09 -6.46
CA CYS A 48 13.65 -16.67 -6.31
C CYS A 48 13.83 -17.76 -7.37
N GLN A 49 14.75 -17.56 -8.33
CA GLN A 49 15.02 -18.54 -9.40
C GLN A 49 15.67 -19.82 -8.85
N GLN A 50 16.47 -19.71 -7.79
CA GLN A 50 17.20 -20.85 -7.23
C GLN A 50 16.33 -21.76 -6.34
N CYS A 51 15.34 -21.18 -5.68
CA CYS A 51 14.51 -21.87 -4.68
C CYS A 51 13.03 -21.94 -5.03
N GLY A 52 12.60 -21.32 -6.14
CA GLY A 52 11.22 -21.31 -6.64
C GLY A 52 10.22 -20.52 -5.78
N ARG A 53 10.63 -20.05 -4.59
CA ARG A 53 9.77 -19.30 -3.67
C ARG A 53 9.52 -17.89 -4.18
N SER A 54 8.29 -17.43 -3.97
CA SER A 54 7.88 -16.08 -4.35
C SER A 54 7.67 -15.22 -3.10
N PHE A 55 8.04 -13.94 -3.21
CA PHE A 55 8.09 -12.98 -2.12
C PHE A 55 7.51 -11.64 -2.56
N LEU A 56 6.97 -10.91 -1.58
CA LEU A 56 6.45 -9.55 -1.79
C LEU A 56 7.57 -8.50 -1.78
N LEU A 57 8.71 -8.84 -1.19
CA LEU A 57 9.89 -7.99 -1.12
C LEU A 57 11.07 -8.72 -1.78
N ARG A 58 11.99 -7.94 -2.33
CA ARG A 58 13.25 -8.44 -2.87
C ARG A 58 14.18 -8.89 -1.75
#